data_AF-A0AA45BL90-F1
#
_entry.id   AF-A0AA45BL90-F1
#
_cell.length_a   1.000
_cell.length_b   1.000
_cell.length_c   1.000
_cell.angle_alpha   90.00
_cell.angle_beta   90.00
_cell.angle_gamma   90.00
#
_symmetry.space_group_name_H-M   'P 1'
#
loop_
_entity.id
_entity.type
_entity.pdbx_description
1 polymer ?
#
loop_
_entity_poly.entity_id
_entity_poly.type
_entity_poly.pdbx_seq_one_letter_code
_entity_poly.pdbx_strand_id
1 'polypeptide(L)' 'MKKDDVISYFDGVGKTAKALGLSHASVSGWGEIIPKGRAFEIQVITGGELKVDLSLYKKSTSPAA' A
#
# COMPACT_ATOMS: atom_id res chain seq x y z
N MET A 1 -2.27 -5.10 1.85
CA MET A 1 -1.49 -5.29 0.60
C MET A 1 -0.02 -5.23 0.96
N LYS A 2 0.83 -6.12 0.41
CA LYS A 2 2.26 -6.10 0.72
C LYS A 2 2.97 -5.07 -0.14
N LYS A 3 4.03 -4.48 0.42
CA LYS A 3 4.86 -3.50 -0.29
C LYS A 3 5.55 -4.10 -1.52
N ASP A 4 6.09 -5.31 -1.40
CA ASP A 4 6.78 -5.98 -2.51
C ASP A 4 5.86 -6.23 -3.71
N ASP A 5 4.62 -6.66 -3.48
CA ASP A 5 3.64 -6.87 -4.56
C ASP A 5 3.39 -5.58 -5.34
N VAL A 6 3.28 -4.45 -4.63
CA VAL A 6 3.08 -3.12 -5.23
C VAL A 6 4.32 -2.69 -6.01
N ILE A 7 5.50 -2.79 -5.41
CA ILE A 7 6.75 -2.41 -6.05
C ILE A 7 6.98 -3.27 -7.31
N SER A 8 6.69 -4.57 -7.24
CA SER A 8 6.84 -5.48 -8.37
C SER A 8 5.85 -5.16 -9.48
N TYR A 9 4.59 -4.82 -9.16
CA TYR A 9 3.59 -4.43 -10.16
C TYR A 9 3.97 -3.14 -10.89
N PHE A 10 4.41 -2.11 -10.15
CA PHE A 10 4.81 -0.83 -10.74
C PHE A 10 6.25 -0.84 -11.26
N ASP A 11 6.99 -1.94 -11.16
CA ASP A 11 8.38 -2.07 -11.57
C ASP A 11 9.32 -1.06 -10.86
N GLY A 12 9.10 -0.86 -9.57
CA GLY A 12 9.99 -0.10 -8.69
C GLY A 12 9.32 0.95 -7.80
N VAL A 13 10.08 1.38 -6.78
CA VAL A 13 9.66 2.40 -5.79
C VAL A 13 9.40 3.75 -6.45
N GLY A 14 10.25 4.17 -7.40
CA GLY A 14 10.10 5.44 -8.11
C GLY A 14 8.84 5.50 -8.99
N LYS A 15 8.53 4.42 -9.71
CA LYS A 15 7.31 4.32 -10.53
C LYS A 15 6.06 4.27 -9.65
N THR A 16 6.10 3.52 -8.54
CA THR A 16 5.03 3.51 -7.52
C THR A 16 4.77 4.91 -6.96
N ALA A 17 5.84 5.64 -6.61
CA ALA A 17 5.74 7.00 -6.08
C ALA A 17 5.11 7.95 -7.11
N LYS A 18 5.54 7.88 -8.38
CA LYS A 18 4.97 8.65 -9.48
C LYS A 18 3.48 8.34 -9.72
N ALA A 19 3.11 7.06 -9.68
CA ALA A 19 1.72 6.62 -9.86
C ALA A 19 0.80 7.17 -8.76
N LEU A 20 1.32 7.31 -7.54
CA LEU A 20 0.57 7.83 -6.38
C LEU A 20 0.74 9.33 -6.13
N GLY A 21 1.55 10.03 -6.94
CA GLY A 21 1.90 11.43 -6.70
C GLY A 21 2.65 11.66 -5.39
N LEU A 22 3.41 10.66 -4.91
CA LEU A 22 4.17 10.71 -3.67
C LEU A 22 5.66 10.90 -3.94
N SER A 23 6.40 11.22 -2.87
CA SER A 23 7.85 11.19 -2.89
C SER A 23 8.38 9.76 -2.84
N HIS A 24 9.58 9.53 -3.39
CA HIS A 24 10.28 8.25 -3.29
C HIS A 24 10.46 7.81 -1.83
N ALA A 25 10.81 8.76 -0.95
CA ALA A 25 10.98 8.53 0.49
C ALA A 25 9.69 8.00 1.16
N SER A 26 8.53 8.48 0.73
CA SER A 26 7.23 8.04 1.25
C SER A 26 6.96 6.57 0.94
N VAL A 27 7.33 6.09 -0.25
CA VAL A 27 7.14 4.68 -0.66
C VAL A 27 8.21 3.79 -0.04
N SER A 28 9.46 4.25 0.03
CA SER A 28 10.54 3.49 0.69
C SER A 28 10.28 3.31 2.19
N GLY A 29 9.62 4.28 2.83
CA GLY A 29 9.26 4.24 4.25
C GLY A 29 8.09 3.33 4.63
N TRP A 30 7.41 2.70 3.65
CA TRP A 30 6.36 1.72 3.99
C TRP A 30 6.97 0.48 4.64
N GLY A 31 6.25 -0.06 5.64
CA GLY A 31 6.53 -1.38 6.20
C GLY A 31 6.12 -2.51 5.26
N GLU A 32 6.19 -3.76 5.74
CA GLU A 32 5.80 -4.94 4.96
C GLU A 32 4.37 -4.82 4.43
N ILE A 33 3.46 -4.33 5.29
CA ILE A 33 2.08 -3.99 4.92
C ILE A 33 2.00 -2.48 4.68
N ILE A 34 1.64 -2.09 3.47
CA ILE A 34 1.48 -0.67 3.11
C ILE A 34 0.28 -0.06 3.86
N PRO A 35 0.21 1.24 4.13
CA PRO A 35 -0.93 1.84 4.81
C PRO A 35 -2.27 1.60 4.09
N LYS A 36 -3.34 1.35 4.85
CA LYS A 36 -4.69 1.01 4.32
C LYS A 36 -5.15 1.98 3.23
N GLY A 37 -5.03 3.29 3.47
CA GLY A 37 -5.42 4.31 2.50
C GLY A 37 -4.68 4.17 1.17
N ARG A 38 -3.36 3.95 1.22
CA ARG A 38 -2.52 3.75 0.02
C ARG A 38 -2.91 2.49 -0.74
N ALA A 39 -3.25 1.42 -0.03
CA ALA A 39 -3.71 0.18 -0.65
C ALA A 39 -4.98 0.41 -1.47
N PHE A 40 -5.94 1.20 -0.96
CA PHE A 40 -7.15 1.54 -1.69
C PHE A 40 -6.88 2.43 -2.90
N GLU A 41 -6.03 3.44 -2.76
CA GLU A 41 -5.62 4.28 -3.90
C GLU A 41 -4.99 3.44 -5.01
N ILE A 42 -4.08 2.52 -4.65
CA ILE A 42 -3.45 1.60 -5.59
C ILE A 42 -4.50 0.70 -6.26
N GLN A 43 -5.45 0.14 -5.52
CA GLN A 43 -6.50 -0.70 -6.10
C GLN A 43 -7.32 0.07 -7.15
N VAL A 44 -7.62 1.34 -6.91
CA VAL A 44 -8.36 2.18 -7.86
C VAL A 44 -7.51 2.48 -9.10
N ILE A 45 -6.24 2.86 -8.91
CA ILE A 45 -5.33 3.19 -10.03
C ILE A 45 -5.04 1.98 -10.91
N THR A 46 -4.95 0.79 -10.30
CA THR A 46 -4.70 -0.48 -11.01
C THR A 46 -5.98 -1.14 -11.53
N GLY A 47 -7.14 -0.48 -11.46
CA GLY A 47 -8.40 -1.04 -11.93
C GLY A 47 -8.83 -2.34 -11.25
N GLY A 48 -8.31 -2.63 -10.05
CA GLY A 48 -8.59 -3.85 -9.30
C GLY A 48 -7.64 -5.03 -9.56
N GLU A 49 -6.53 -4.83 -10.28
CA GLU A 49 -5.48 -5.85 -10.42
C GLU A 49 -4.80 -6.13 -9.07
N LEU A 50 -4.52 -5.08 -8.29
CA LEU A 50 -4.04 -5.20 -6.91
C LEU A 50 -5.21 -5.00 -5.95
N LYS A 51 -5.67 -6.08 -5.31
CA LYS A 51 -6.79 -6.04 -4.36
C LYS A 51 -6.32 -5.81 -2.92
N VAL A 52 -7.03 -4.95 -2.21
CA VAL A 52 -6.80 -4.71 -0.79
C VAL A 52 -7.39 -5.85 0.03
N ASP A 53 -6.53 -6.65 0.65
CA ASP A 53 -6.97 -7.49 1.75
C ASP A 53 -7.17 -6.64 3.02
N LEU A 54 -8.42 -6.55 3.48
CA LEU A 54 -8.82 -5.79 4.65
C LEU A 54 -8.42 -6.47 5.98
N SER A 55 -8.21 -7.78 5.97
CA SER A 55 -7.84 -8.55 7.15
C SER A 55 -6.47 -8.12 7.67
N LEU A 56 -5.56 -7.72 6.77
CA LEU A 56 -4.25 -7.15 7.09
C LEU A 56 -4.30 -5.83 7.90
N TYR A 57 -5.45 -5.14 7.90
CA TYR A 57 -5.62 -3.85 8.57
C TYR A 57 -6.54 -3.92 9.78
N LYS A 58 -6.98 -5.12 10.15
CA LYS A 58 -7.77 -5.32 11.34
C LYS A 58 -6.87 -5.13 12.56
N LYS A 59 -6.76 -3.89 13.04
CA LYS A 59 -6.19 -3.63 14.36
C LYS A 59 -7.02 -4.41 15.38
N SER A 60 -6.35 -5.24 16.17
CA SER A 60 -6.90 -5.77 17.41
C SER A 60 -7.17 -4.57 18.32
N THR A 61 -8.38 -4.02 18.27
CA THR A 61 -8.84 -3.11 19.30
C THR A 61 -8.98 -3.93 20.58
N SER A 62 -7.92 -4.01 21.38
CA SER A 62 -8.07 -4.21 22.81
C SER A 62 -8.39 -2.82 23.37
N PRO A 63 -9.60 -2.57 23.90
CA PRO A 63 -9.81 -1.36 24.70
C PRO A 63 -8.92 -1.50 25.94
N ALA A 64 -7.92 -0.62 26.06
CA ALA A 64 -7.20 -0.46 27.31
C ALA A 64 -8.18 0.19 28.29
N ALA A 65 -8.70 -0.62 29.21
CA ALA A 65 -9.46 -0.21 30.39
C ALA A 65 -8.52 0.35 31.45
#